data_AF-B9S6L2-F1
#
_entry.id   AF-B9S6L2-F1
#
_cell.length_a   1.000
_cell.length_b   1.000
_cell.length_c   1.000
_cell.angle_alpha   90.00
_cell.angle_beta   90.00
_cell.angle_gamma   90.00
#
_symmetry.space_group_name_H-M   'P 1'
#
loop_
_entity.id
_entity.type
_entity.pdbx_description
1 polymer ?
#
loop_
_entity_poly.entity_id
_entity_poly.type
_entity_poly.pdbx_seq_one_letter_code
_entity_poly.pdbx_strand_id
1 'polypeptide(L)'
;MLDEHIIELNSEYPDAQIIFCDAYQGIMEIIANPLLFGFEDSKNACCGLGLHGAIISCLSAAMACNQPSAFVWWDLYNPSQRVNSFLADSAWSGQSLSGICSPITVQDLFYS
;
A
#
# COMPACT_ATOMS: atom_id res chain seq x y z
N MET A 1 -1.77 16.59 10.46
CA MET A 1 -1.73 15.46 9.50
C MET A 1 -3.01 14.63 9.69
N LEU A 2 -3.38 13.73 8.75
CA LEU A 2 -4.68 13.03 8.82
C LEU A 2 -4.83 12.14 10.07
N ASP A 3 -3.73 11.56 10.53
CA ASP A 3 -3.59 10.77 11.75
C ASP A 3 -3.93 11.55 13.02
N GLU A 4 -3.50 12.82 13.12
CA GLU A 4 -3.78 13.68 14.27
C GLU A 4 -5.28 13.95 14.45
N HIS A 5 -6.02 14.04 13.34
CA HIS A 5 -7.45 14.35 13.35
C HIS A 5 -8.31 13.16 13.83
N ILE A 6 -7.77 11.94 13.81
CA ILE A 6 -8.47 10.74 14.28
C ILE A 6 -8.77 10.82 15.78
N ILE A 7 -7.87 11.43 16.57
CA ILE A 7 -8.08 11.60 18.01
C ILE A 7 -9.28 12.53 18.26
N GLU A 8 -9.35 13.63 17.51
CA GLU A 8 -10.45 14.59 17.59
C GLU A 8 -11.77 13.95 17.15
N LEU A 9 -11.78 13.20 16.05
CA LEU A 9 -12.96 12.50 15.55
C LEU A 9 -13.47 11.43 16.52
N ASN A 10 -12.58 10.64 17.14
CA ASN A 10 -13.01 9.67 18.16
C ASN A 10 -13.59 10.36 19.41
N SER A 11 -13.16 11.60 19.72
CA SER A 11 -13.75 12.39 20.80
C SER A 11 -15.11 12.98 20.43
N GLU A 12 -15.31 13.36 19.17
CA GLU A 12 -16.56 13.95 18.67
C GLU A 12 -17.66 12.88 18.48
N TYR A 13 -17.27 11.66 18.09
CA TYR A 13 -18.17 10.55 17.79
C TYR A 13 -17.92 9.35 18.71
N PRO A 14 -18.35 9.39 19.99
CA PRO A 14 -18.06 8.34 20.97
C PRO A 14 -18.70 6.98 20.65
N ASP A 15 -19.72 6.96 19.81
CA ASP A 15 -20.39 5.74 19.35
C ASP A 15 -19.72 5.11 18.10
N ALA A 16 -18.70 5.77 17.55
CA ALA A 16 -17.92 5.28 16.42
C ALA A 16 -16.48 4.95 16.85
N GLN A 17 -15.91 3.89 16.28
CA GLN A 17 -14.48 3.62 16.37
C GLN A 17 -13.83 4.00 15.03
N ILE A 18 -12.97 5.01 15.06
CA ILE A 18 -12.34 5.56 13.86
C ILE A 18 -10.84 5.25 13.91
N ILE A 19 -10.34 4.62 12.86
CA ILE A 19 -8.92 4.32 12.68
C ILE A 19 -8.41 4.95 11.38
N PHE A 20 -7.12 5.23 11.31
CA PHE A 20 -6.44 5.65 10.09
C PHE A 20 -5.33 4.68 9.77
N CYS A 21 -5.28 4.22 8.53
CA CYS A 21 -4.22 3.36 8.00
C CYS A 21 -3.46 4.11 6.91
N ASP A 22 -2.20 4.45 7.18
CA ASP A 22 -1.34 5.24 6.30
C ASP A 22 -0.71 4.37 5.20
N ALA A 23 -1.53 4.02 4.21
CA ALA A 23 -1.07 3.28 3.03
C ALA A 23 -0.01 4.07 2.23
N TYR A 24 -0.03 5.40 2.30
CA TYR A 24 0.96 6.24 1.61
C TYR A 24 2.35 6.04 2.22
N GLN A 25 2.46 6.15 3.54
CA GLN A 25 3.71 5.89 4.25
C GLN A 25 4.20 4.45 3.97
N GLY A 26 3.30 3.46 4.00
CA GLY A 26 3.65 2.08 3.70
C GLY A 26 4.22 1.88 2.29
N ILE A 27 3.59 2.48 1.27
CA ILE A 27 4.12 2.44 -0.11
C ILE A 27 5.48 3.15 -0.20
N MET A 28 5.63 4.30 0.46
CA MET A 28 6.89 5.05 0.43
C MET A 28 8.05 4.27 1.06
N GLU A 29 7.80 3.51 2.12
CA GLU A 29 8.80 2.64 2.74
C GLU A 29 9.23 1.50 1.81
N ILE A 30 8.26 0.89 1.10
CA ILE A 30 8.52 -0.12 0.07
C ILE A 30 9.35 0.48 -1.08
N ILE A 31 9.00 1.68 -1.56
CA ILE A 31 9.74 2.34 -2.65
C ILE A 31 11.18 2.66 -2.24
N ALA A 32 11.38 3.10 -1.00
CA ALA A 32 12.69 3.47 -0.47
C ALA A 32 13.59 2.23 -0.26
N ASN A 33 13.01 1.09 0.12
CA ASN A 33 13.75 -0.12 0.47
C ASN A 33 13.17 -1.40 -0.17
N PRO A 34 13.01 -1.46 -1.50
CA PRO A 34 12.22 -2.51 -2.16
C PRO A 34 12.73 -3.92 -1.85
N LEU A 35 14.05 -4.10 -1.76
CA LEU A 35 14.67 -5.38 -1.47
C LEU A 35 14.33 -5.92 -0.07
N LEU A 36 14.13 -5.04 0.93
CA LEU A 36 13.72 -5.47 2.28
C LEU A 36 12.33 -6.10 2.29
N PHE A 37 11.47 -5.67 1.36
CA PHE A 37 10.11 -6.18 1.18
C PHE A 37 10.04 -7.24 0.05
N GLY A 38 11.19 -7.61 -0.51
CA GLY A 38 11.33 -8.64 -1.54
C GLY A 38 10.89 -8.20 -2.94
N PHE A 39 10.87 -6.90 -3.23
CA PHE A 39 10.71 -6.34 -4.57
C PHE A 39 12.08 -6.02 -5.18
N GLU A 40 12.21 -6.19 -6.50
CA GLU A 40 13.44 -5.94 -7.24
C GLU A 40 13.41 -4.57 -7.93
N ASP A 41 12.22 -4.10 -8.33
CA ASP A 41 12.06 -2.85 -9.08
C ASP A 41 10.97 -1.97 -8.47
N SER A 42 11.37 -0.81 -7.95
CA SER A 42 10.46 0.22 -7.43
C SER A 42 10.21 1.39 -8.38
N LYS A 43 10.84 1.39 -9.57
CA LYS A 43 10.87 2.54 -10.48
C LYS A 43 10.07 2.30 -11.76
N ASN A 44 10.14 1.10 -12.33
CA ASN A 44 9.46 0.77 -13.57
C ASN A 44 8.09 0.13 -13.29
N ALA A 45 7.13 0.35 -14.18
CA ALA A 45 5.86 -0.37 -14.20
C ALA A 45 6.03 -1.74 -14.90
N CYS A 46 5.39 -2.78 -14.36
CA CYS A 46 5.39 -4.10 -14.98
C CYS A 46 4.57 -4.15 -16.28
N CYS A 47 3.49 -3.38 -16.40
CA CYS A 47 2.62 -3.32 -17.57
C CYS A 47 2.47 -1.88 -18.05
N GLY A 48 3.06 -1.58 -19.19
CA GLY A 48 3.01 -0.25 -19.81
C GLY A 48 4.14 -0.08 -20.82
N LEU A 49 4.13 1.03 -21.55
CA LEU A 49 5.17 1.35 -22.53
C LEU A 49 5.76 2.74 -22.30
N GLY A 50 6.92 2.96 -22.90
CA GLY A 50 7.68 4.19 -22.78
C GLY A 50 8.61 4.19 -21.57
N LEU A 51 9.14 5.36 -21.25
CA LEU A 51 10.06 5.53 -20.12
C LEU A 51 9.39 5.06 -18.83
N HIS A 52 10.02 4.12 -18.12
CA HIS A 52 9.50 3.49 -16.90
C HIS A 52 8.14 2.80 -17.04
N GLY A 53 7.68 2.51 -18.27
CA GLY A 53 6.32 2.01 -18.52
C GLY A 53 5.22 3.04 -18.26
N ALA A 54 5.57 4.34 -18.24
CA ALA A 54 4.69 5.41 -17.76
C ALA A 54 4.14 6.35 -18.85
N ILE A 55 4.29 6.03 -20.14
CA ILE A 55 3.74 6.85 -21.24
C ILE A 55 2.41 6.30 -21.73
N ILE A 56 2.31 4.98 -21.88
CA ILE A 56 1.09 4.28 -22.29
C ILE A 56 0.75 3.28 -21.20
N SER A 57 -0.47 3.37 -20.69
CA SER A 57 -0.96 2.45 -19.66
C SER A 57 -1.08 1.01 -20.16
N CYS A 58 -1.35 0.09 -19.24
CA CYS A 58 -1.59 -1.32 -19.52
C CYS A 58 -2.87 -1.50 -20.35
N LEU A 59 -2.76 -1.72 -21.66
CA LEU A 59 -3.92 -1.91 -22.54
C LEU A 59 -4.35 -3.39 -22.65
N SER A 60 -3.46 -4.32 -22.31
CA SER A 60 -3.76 -5.75 -22.25
C SER A 60 -2.78 -6.47 -21.33
N ALA A 61 -3.20 -7.59 -20.75
CA ALA A 61 -2.33 -8.43 -19.91
C ALA A 61 -1.11 -8.98 -20.68
N ALA A 62 -1.17 -9.05 -22.01
CA ALA A 62 -0.03 -9.48 -22.85
C ALA A 62 1.14 -8.47 -22.83
N MET A 63 0.91 -7.25 -22.37
CA MET A 63 1.96 -6.23 -22.20
C MET A 63 2.71 -6.35 -20.86
N ALA A 64 2.21 -7.21 -19.95
CA ALA A 64 2.80 -7.35 -18.63
C ALA A 64 4.16 -8.05 -18.68
N CYS A 65 5.04 -7.64 -17.77
CA CYS A 65 6.31 -8.30 -17.51
C CYS A 65 6.12 -9.75 -17.03
N ASN A 66 7.18 -10.55 -17.12
CA ASN A 66 7.14 -11.98 -16.75
C ASN A 66 6.93 -12.24 -15.26
N GLN A 67 7.33 -11.31 -14.38
CA GLN A 67 7.30 -11.48 -12.92
C GLN A 67 6.70 -10.24 -12.23
N PRO A 68 5.37 -10.03 -12.28
CA PRO A 68 4.73 -8.85 -11.70
C PRO A 68 4.95 -8.70 -10.19
N SER A 69 5.17 -9.80 -9.48
CA SER A 69 5.46 -9.81 -8.05
C SER A 69 6.82 -9.20 -7.69
N ALA A 70 7.76 -9.06 -8.64
CA ALA A 70 9.04 -8.42 -8.40
C ALA A 70 8.97 -6.88 -8.49
N PHE A 71 7.85 -6.34 -8.97
CA PHE A 71 7.68 -4.90 -9.22
C PHE A 71 6.76 -4.27 -8.16
N VAL A 72 7.12 -3.07 -7.73
CA VAL A 72 6.24 -2.24 -6.87
C VAL A 72 5.04 -1.74 -7.68
N TRP A 73 5.23 -1.38 -8.95
CA TRP A 73 4.20 -0.80 -9.81
C TRP A 73 3.65 -1.81 -10.81
N TRP A 74 2.33 -1.96 -10.86
CA TRP A 74 1.65 -2.70 -11.92
C TRP A 74 1.63 -1.91 -13.22
N ASP A 75 1.12 -0.68 -13.16
CA ASP A 75 1.06 0.27 -14.28
C ASP A 75 1.55 1.65 -13.82
N LEU A 76 1.32 2.67 -14.62
CA LEU A 76 1.82 4.03 -14.35
C LEU A 76 1.17 4.74 -13.15
N TYR A 77 0.12 4.18 -12.55
CA TYR A 77 -0.58 4.73 -11.39
C TYR A 77 -0.75 3.73 -10.24
N ASN A 78 -0.88 2.45 -10.55
CA ASN A 78 -1.33 1.45 -9.59
C ASN A 78 -0.17 0.61 -9.05
N PRO A 79 -0.08 0.40 -7.72
CA PRO A 79 0.81 -0.60 -7.13
C PRO A 79 0.46 -2.02 -7.60
N SER A 80 1.43 -2.92 -7.54
CA SER A 80 1.22 -4.32 -7.89
C SER A 80 0.30 -5.03 -6.90
N GLN A 81 -0.32 -6.14 -7.34
CA GLN A 81 -1.13 -6.98 -6.46
C GLN A 81 -0.38 -7.37 -5.18
N ARG A 82 0.94 -7.63 -5.30
CA ARG A 82 1.78 -7.98 -4.15
C ARG A 82 1.93 -6.83 -3.17
N VAL A 83 2.13 -5.60 -3.65
CA VAL A 83 2.14 -4.41 -2.78
C VAL A 83 0.80 -4.25 -2.08
N ASN A 84 -0.31 -4.33 -2.82
CA ASN A 84 -1.65 -4.20 -2.24
C ASN A 84 -1.93 -5.28 -1.17
N SER A 85 -1.51 -6.53 -1.43
CA SER A 85 -1.68 -7.63 -0.46
C SER A 85 -0.84 -7.38 0.80
N PHE A 86 0.41 -6.97 0.64
CA PHE A 86 1.29 -6.65 1.77
C PHE A 86 0.73 -5.52 2.64
N LEU A 87 0.22 -4.45 2.04
CA LEU A 87 -0.36 -3.32 2.79
C LEU A 87 -1.66 -3.72 3.48
N ALA A 88 -2.50 -4.54 2.82
CA ALA A 88 -3.73 -5.05 3.42
C ALA A 88 -3.42 -5.94 4.63
N ASP A 89 -2.47 -6.87 4.51
CA ASP A 89 -2.06 -7.75 5.62
C ASP A 89 -1.43 -6.96 6.77
N SER A 90 -0.66 -5.93 6.44
CA SER A 90 -0.10 -4.98 7.41
C SER A 90 -1.19 -4.19 8.12
N ALA A 91 -2.18 -3.65 7.40
CA ALA A 91 -3.29 -2.93 8.00
C ALA A 91 -4.17 -3.84 8.87
N TRP A 92 -4.34 -5.10 8.43
CA TRP A 92 -5.08 -6.10 9.18
C TRP A 92 -4.43 -6.40 10.52
N SER A 93 -3.19 -6.86 10.55
CA SER A 93 -2.58 -7.42 11.77
C SER A 93 -1.43 -6.58 12.38
N GLY A 94 -0.91 -5.59 11.66
CA GLY A 94 0.28 -4.82 12.04
C GLY A 94 1.60 -5.61 12.02
N GLN A 95 1.58 -6.88 11.61
CA GLN A 95 2.75 -7.77 11.73
C GLN A 95 3.86 -7.45 10.72
N SER A 96 3.48 -7.13 9.48
CA SER A 96 4.42 -6.90 8.38
C SER A 96 4.93 -5.47 8.31
N LEU A 97 4.12 -4.50 8.74
CA LEU A 97 4.50 -3.10 8.89
C LEU A 97 3.83 -2.54 10.15
N SER A 98 4.60 -2.44 11.24
CA SER A 98 4.10 -1.95 12.52
C SER A 98 3.75 -0.47 12.43
N GLY A 99 2.63 -0.07 13.02
CA GLY A 99 2.20 1.34 13.05
C GLY A 99 1.61 1.85 11.74
N ILE A 100 1.34 0.97 10.77
CA ILE A 100 0.60 1.36 9.55
C ILE A 100 -0.80 1.86 9.87
N CYS A 101 -1.44 1.36 10.93
CA CYS A 101 -2.74 1.86 11.42
C CYS A 101 -2.62 2.42 12.83
N SER A 102 -3.46 3.42 13.13
CA SER A 102 -3.56 4.09 14.43
C SER A 102 -5.03 4.38 14.77
N PRO A 103 -5.44 4.30 16.05
CA PRO A 103 -4.64 3.86 17.21
C PRO A 103 -4.49 2.33 17.32
N ILE A 104 -5.30 1.57 16.59
CA ILE A 104 -5.32 0.09 16.62
C ILE A 104 -5.32 -0.46 15.19
N THR A 105 -5.09 -1.77 15.05
CA THR A 105 -5.15 -2.44 13.75
C THR A 105 -6.59 -2.62 13.28
N VAL A 106 -6.79 -2.95 11.99
CA VAL A 106 -8.12 -3.33 11.50
C VAL A 106 -8.60 -4.60 12.21
N GLN A 107 -7.72 -5.56 12.50
CA GLN A 107 -8.08 -6.78 13.22
C GLN A 107 -8.62 -6.45 14.63
N ASP A 108 -7.94 -5.57 15.37
CA ASP A 108 -8.40 -5.16 16.71
C ASP A 108 -9.74 -4.43 16.64
N LEU A 109 -9.99 -3.62 15.60
CA LEU A 109 -11.27 -2.95 15.36
C LEU A 109 -12.43 -3.95 15.17
N PHE A 110 -12.17 -5.12 14.59
CA PHE A 110 -13.20 -6.15 14.37
C PHE A 110 -13.50 -7.00 15.61
N TYR A 111 -12.57 -7.06 16.56
CA TYR A 111 -12.67 -7.88 17.77
C TYR A 111 -12.81 -7.05 19.06
N SER A 112 -13.12 -5.76 18.93
CA SER A 112 -13.36 -4.82 20.02
C SER A 112 -14.75 -4.92 20.65
#